data_AF-A0A6I5CQE0-F1
#
_entry.id   AF-A0A6I5CQE0-F1
#
_cell.length_a   1.000
_cell.length_b   1.000
_cell.length_c   1.000
_cell.angle_alpha   90.00
_cell.angle_beta   90.00
_cell.angle_gamma   90.00
#
_symmetry.space_group_name_H-M   'P 1'
#
loop_
_entity.id
_entity.type
_entity.pdbx_description
1 polymer ?
#
loop_
_entity_poly.entity_id
_entity_poly.type
_entity_poly.pdbx_seq_one_letter_code
_entity_poly.pdbx_strand_id
1 'polypeptide(L)'
;MRILLVGAGGTLGGAVRRALAERGHEVIGAGRSGGDVKADVTDPEAVARLYASTGLLDAVAVAAGDAVFGPLADLTAEDFAATFRGKALSQIELVRQGTRHIAPTGSFTLVSGILSEEPIASGAAASAVNGAVDAFVRAAAIEIAPQRVNAVSPTVVEESLPAYGPFFPGMEAVPVSRVATAYVRSVEGVQTGRVYRVH
;
A
#
# COMPACT_ATOMS: atom_id res chain seq x y z
N MET A 1 -7.93 -10.11 14.74
CA MET A 1 -6.88 -10.49 13.77
C MET A 1 -5.57 -9.85 14.19
N ARG A 2 -4.47 -10.49 13.83
CA ARG A 2 -3.11 -10.00 14.00
C ARG A 2 -2.57 -9.52 12.66
N ILE A 3 -2.31 -8.23 12.54
CA ILE A 3 -2.15 -7.53 11.26
C ILE A 3 -0.79 -6.85 11.23
N LEU A 4 0.01 -7.14 10.21
CA LEU A 4 1.20 -6.37 9.89
C LEU A 4 0.81 -5.15 9.05
N LEU A 5 1.13 -3.94 9.52
CA LEU A 5 0.89 -2.70 8.79
C LEU A 5 2.20 -2.01 8.45
N VAL A 6 2.60 -2.07 7.19
CA VAL A 6 3.78 -1.38 6.66
C VAL A 6 3.44 0.08 6.37
N GLY A 7 4.22 1.01 6.90
CA GLY A 7 3.96 2.45 6.78
C GLY A 7 3.10 3.04 7.89
N ALA A 8 2.97 2.36 9.04
CA ALA A 8 2.08 2.76 10.14
C ALA A 8 2.35 4.17 10.73
N GLY A 9 3.55 4.74 10.49
CA GLY A 9 3.91 6.09 10.94
C GLY A 9 3.52 7.23 9.98
N GLY A 10 3.08 6.94 8.76
CA GLY A 10 2.66 7.96 7.79
C GLY A 10 1.21 8.42 8.01
N THR A 11 0.78 9.46 7.29
CA THR A 11 -0.59 10.01 7.36
C THR A 11 -1.66 8.94 7.15
N LEU A 12 -1.55 8.17 6.06
CA LEU A 12 -2.46 7.07 5.76
C LEU A 12 -2.31 5.91 6.74
N GLY A 13 -1.08 5.48 7.01
CA GLY A 13 -0.83 4.37 7.92
C GLY A 13 -1.32 4.62 9.34
N GLY A 14 -1.20 5.85 9.85
CA GLY A 14 -1.73 6.22 11.17
C GLY A 14 -3.25 6.11 11.24
N ALA A 15 -3.96 6.52 10.18
CA ALA A 15 -5.41 6.39 10.08
C ALA A 15 -5.85 4.93 9.95
N VAL A 16 -5.17 4.14 9.12
CA VAL A 16 -5.42 2.69 8.97
C VAL A 16 -5.17 1.96 10.29
N ARG A 17 -4.07 2.27 10.99
CA ARG A 17 -3.76 1.69 12.30
C ARG A 17 -4.89 1.97 13.29
N ARG A 18 -5.34 3.21 13.38
CA ARG A 18 -6.43 3.61 14.27
C ARG A 18 -7.72 2.85 13.93
N ALA A 19 -8.12 2.85 12.66
CA ALA A 19 -9.35 2.20 12.21
C ALA A 19 -9.34 0.68 12.47
N LEU A 20 -8.21 0.00 12.32
CA LEU A 20 -8.10 -1.44 12.60
C LEU A 20 -8.04 -1.72 14.11
N ALA A 21 -7.33 -0.89 14.89
CA ALA A 21 -7.22 -1.05 16.34
C ALA A 21 -8.56 -0.82 17.06
N GLU A 22 -9.35 0.18 16.64
CA GLU A 22 -10.70 0.43 17.16
C GLU A 22 -11.66 -0.75 16.94
N ARG A 23 -11.34 -1.64 16.01
CA ARG A 23 -12.09 -2.88 15.71
C ARG A 23 -11.56 -4.10 16.48
N GLY A 24 -10.67 -3.88 17.44
CA GLY A 24 -10.12 -4.93 18.30
C GLY A 24 -9.06 -5.79 17.63
N HIS A 25 -8.43 -5.31 16.56
CA HIS A 25 -7.31 -6.01 15.94
C HIS A 25 -5.98 -5.64 16.61
N GLU A 26 -5.07 -6.61 16.68
CA GLU A 26 -3.67 -6.37 17.02
C GLU A 26 -2.96 -5.88 15.76
N VAL A 27 -2.44 -4.65 15.78
CA VAL A 27 -1.74 -4.05 14.63
C VAL A 27 -0.26 -3.89 14.98
N ILE A 28 0.59 -4.59 14.22
CA ILE A 28 2.04 -4.51 14.30
C ILE A 28 2.52 -3.55 13.22
N GLY A 29 2.97 -2.36 13.60
CA GLY A 29 3.48 -1.36 12.68
C GLY A 29 4.91 -1.64 12.25
N ALA A 30 5.16 -1.67 10.94
CA ALA A 30 6.51 -1.76 10.37
C ALA A 30 6.90 -0.51 9.58
N GLY A 31 8.15 -0.09 9.69
CA GLY A 31 8.68 1.06 8.95
C GLY A 31 10.21 1.17 8.97
N ARG A 32 10.77 1.99 8.06
CA ARG A 32 12.23 2.18 7.93
C ARG A 32 12.85 2.85 9.16
N SER A 33 12.20 3.88 9.67
CA SER A 33 12.74 4.75 10.73
C SER A 33 12.09 4.53 12.11
N GLY A 34 11.04 3.71 12.20
CA GLY A 34 10.28 3.46 13.42
C GLY A 34 9.11 2.50 13.22
N GLY A 35 8.27 2.37 14.24
CA GLY A 35 7.25 1.33 14.33
C GLY A 35 7.61 0.28 15.38
N ASP A 36 6.73 -0.70 15.56
CA ASP A 36 6.94 -1.84 16.45
C ASP A 36 8.06 -2.74 15.93
N VAL A 37 8.20 -2.81 14.60
CA VAL A 37 9.30 -3.50 13.92
C VAL A 37 9.97 -2.57 12.90
N LYS A 38 11.29 -2.47 12.93
CA LYS A 38 12.05 -1.76 11.89
C LYS A 38 12.31 -2.69 10.71
N ALA A 39 11.86 -2.27 9.51
CA ALA A 39 12.09 -3.01 8.28
C ALA A 39 12.09 -2.07 7.07
N ASP A 40 13.05 -2.28 6.16
CA ASP A 40 13.01 -1.70 4.82
C ASP A 40 12.45 -2.73 3.85
N VAL A 41 11.20 -2.54 3.44
CA VAL A 41 10.52 -3.49 2.54
C VAL A 41 11.00 -3.42 1.09
N THR A 42 11.95 -2.52 0.78
CA THR A 42 12.66 -2.53 -0.51
C THR A 42 13.80 -3.57 -0.55
N ASP A 43 14.21 -4.10 0.61
CA ASP A 43 15.18 -5.19 0.75
C ASP A 43 14.43 -6.54 0.96
N PRO A 44 14.48 -7.48 -0.02
CA PRO A 44 13.87 -8.80 0.12
C PRO A 44 14.34 -9.58 1.36
N GLU A 45 15.59 -9.42 1.80
CA GLU A 45 16.07 -10.09 3.00
C GLU A 45 15.47 -9.49 4.27
N ALA A 46 15.27 -8.16 4.30
CA ALA A 46 14.56 -7.51 5.39
C ALA A 46 13.09 -7.96 5.45
N VAL A 47 12.44 -8.18 4.30
CA VAL A 47 11.08 -8.78 4.25
C VAL A 47 11.08 -10.20 4.82
N ALA A 48 12.09 -11.01 4.51
CA ALA A 48 12.21 -12.36 5.07
C ALA A 48 12.39 -12.33 6.59
N ARG A 49 13.27 -11.45 7.10
CA ARG A 49 13.46 -11.23 8.54
C ARG A 49 12.20 -10.71 9.23
N LEU A 50 11.45 -9.84 8.55
CA LEU A 50 10.19 -9.30 9.05
C LEU A 50 9.20 -10.46 9.31
N TYR A 51 8.93 -11.31 8.31
CA TYR A 51 8.03 -12.45 8.48
C TYR A 51 8.51 -13.45 9.54
N ALA A 52 9.82 -13.71 9.61
CA ALA A 52 10.37 -14.60 10.64
C ALA A 52 10.18 -14.06 12.07
N SER A 53 10.23 -12.73 12.25
CA SER A 53 10.12 -12.09 13.57
C SER A 53 8.69 -11.81 14.02
N THR A 54 7.75 -11.62 13.08
CA THR A 54 6.37 -11.29 13.43
C THR A 54 5.58 -12.50 13.91
N GLY A 55 5.96 -13.73 13.58
CA GLY A 55 5.12 -14.92 13.80
C GLY A 55 3.91 -14.95 12.85
N LEU A 56 2.92 -15.80 13.14
CA LEU A 56 1.74 -15.95 12.28
C LEU A 56 0.89 -14.68 12.26
N LEU A 57 0.51 -14.26 11.05
CA LEU A 57 -0.32 -13.09 10.77
C LEU A 57 -1.62 -13.51 10.08
N ASP A 58 -2.71 -12.81 10.35
CA ASP A 58 -3.98 -12.98 9.64
C ASP A 58 -4.06 -12.07 8.40
N ALA A 59 -3.38 -10.92 8.44
CA ALA A 59 -3.36 -9.98 7.32
C ALA A 59 -2.09 -9.14 7.27
N VAL A 60 -1.79 -8.65 6.07
CA VAL A 60 -0.72 -7.67 5.79
C VAL A 60 -1.31 -6.51 5.02
N ALA A 61 -1.13 -5.29 5.53
CA ALA A 61 -1.58 -4.06 4.90
C ALA A 61 -0.38 -3.15 4.62
N VAL A 62 -0.41 -2.45 3.49
CA VAL A 62 0.62 -1.50 3.10
C VAL A 62 0.02 -0.12 2.90
N ALA A 63 0.55 0.85 3.65
CA ALA A 63 0.23 2.27 3.56
C ALA A 63 1.51 3.10 3.35
N ALA A 64 2.52 2.48 2.71
CA ALA A 64 3.80 3.09 2.33
C ALA A 64 4.03 2.93 0.83
N GLY A 65 4.87 3.80 0.28
CA GLY A 65 5.33 3.72 -1.11
C GLY A 65 5.83 5.07 -1.58
N ASP A 66 7.11 5.13 -1.94
CA ASP A 66 7.76 6.35 -2.40
C ASP A 66 7.72 6.39 -3.94
N ALA A 67 7.41 7.56 -4.51
CA ALA A 67 7.45 7.80 -5.94
C ALA A 67 8.14 9.14 -6.24
N VAL A 68 8.93 9.16 -7.30
CA VAL A 68 9.53 10.39 -7.82
C VAL A 68 8.50 11.14 -8.67
N PHE A 69 8.39 12.45 -8.44
CA PHE A 69 7.57 13.35 -9.24
C PHE A 69 8.48 14.31 -10.01
N GLY A 70 8.24 14.45 -11.31
CA GLY A 70 9.00 15.35 -12.17
C GLY A 70 8.45 15.35 -13.60
N PRO A 71 8.66 16.42 -14.37
CA PRO A 71 8.27 16.47 -15.78
C PRO A 71 8.84 15.25 -16.53
N LEU A 72 8.05 14.66 -17.43
CA LEU A 72 8.45 13.41 -18.10
C LEU A 72 9.80 13.51 -18.81
N ALA A 73 10.10 14.66 -19.40
CA ALA A 73 11.37 14.92 -20.09
C ALA A 73 12.59 14.96 -19.15
N ASP A 74 12.37 15.20 -17.86
CA ASP A 74 13.41 15.32 -16.85
C ASP A 74 13.58 14.01 -16.04
N LEU A 75 12.62 13.09 -16.12
CA LEU A 75 12.70 11.80 -15.43
C LEU A 75 13.73 10.89 -16.10
N THR A 76 14.64 10.37 -15.29
CA THR A 76 15.66 9.42 -15.72
C THR A 76 15.18 7.97 -15.57
N ALA A 77 15.87 7.04 -16.23
CA ALA A 77 15.64 5.61 -16.03
C ALA A 77 15.80 5.19 -14.54
N GLU A 78 16.69 5.84 -13.80
CA GLU A 78 16.88 5.57 -12.37
C GLU A 78 15.71 6.11 -11.54
N ASP A 79 15.08 7.22 -11.91
CA ASP A 79 13.88 7.72 -11.21
C ASP A 79 12.71 6.74 -11.34
N PHE A 80 12.53 6.16 -12.53
CA PHE A 80 11.57 5.07 -12.72
C PHE A 80 11.95 3.85 -11.89
N ALA A 81 13.21 3.40 -11.95
CA ALA A 81 13.66 2.24 -11.20
C ALA A 81 13.49 2.42 -9.68
N ALA A 82 13.84 3.59 -9.13
CA ALA A 82 13.66 3.96 -7.74
C ALA A 82 12.17 3.98 -7.35
N THR A 83 11.31 4.54 -8.19
CA THR A 83 9.85 4.55 -7.98
C THR A 83 9.26 3.14 -8.00
N PHE A 84 9.72 2.28 -8.92
CA PHE A 84 9.32 0.87 -8.96
C PHE A 84 9.77 0.13 -7.71
N ARG A 85 11.03 0.27 -7.28
CA ARG A 85 11.55 -0.35 -6.06
C ARG A 85 10.80 0.14 -4.82
N GLY A 86 10.60 1.45 -4.69
CA GLY A 86 10.00 2.09 -3.53
C GLY A 86 8.51 1.83 -3.36
N LYS A 87 7.76 1.67 -4.45
CA LYS A 87 6.29 1.57 -4.40
C LYS A 87 5.71 0.27 -4.96
N ALA A 88 6.10 -0.18 -6.14
CA ALA A 88 5.49 -1.40 -6.71
C ALA A 88 6.15 -2.67 -6.17
N LEU A 89 7.45 -2.81 -6.37
CA LEU A 89 8.20 -4.04 -6.09
C LEU A 89 8.24 -4.34 -4.58
N SER A 90 8.37 -3.31 -3.73
CA SER A 90 8.32 -3.49 -2.26
C SER A 90 7.00 -4.10 -1.78
N GLN A 91 5.88 -3.69 -2.36
CA GLN A 91 4.56 -4.24 -2.03
C GLN A 91 4.35 -5.64 -2.60
N ILE A 92 4.81 -5.87 -3.83
CA ILE A 92 4.79 -7.20 -4.48
C ILE A 92 5.60 -8.19 -3.65
N GLU A 93 6.76 -7.77 -3.13
CA GLU A 93 7.65 -8.63 -2.36
C GLU A 93 7.02 -9.06 -1.04
N LEU A 94 6.28 -8.16 -0.37
CA LEU A 94 5.48 -8.50 0.81
C LEU A 94 4.47 -9.59 0.48
N VAL A 95 3.74 -9.51 -0.63
CA VAL A 95 2.78 -10.56 -1.03
C VAL A 95 3.52 -11.85 -1.37
N ARG A 96 4.50 -11.79 -2.28
CA ARG A 96 5.24 -12.95 -2.80
C ARG A 96 5.86 -13.79 -1.69
N GLN A 97 6.50 -13.15 -0.72
CA GLN A 97 7.04 -13.87 0.45
C GLN A 97 5.96 -14.21 1.47
N GLY A 98 4.93 -13.37 1.62
CA GLY A 98 3.91 -13.52 2.64
C GLY A 98 2.97 -14.70 2.42
N THR A 99 2.76 -15.15 1.19
CA THR A 99 1.83 -16.26 0.87
C THR A 99 2.10 -17.53 1.70
N ARG A 100 3.36 -17.77 2.03
CA ARG A 100 3.84 -18.90 2.85
C ARG A 100 3.99 -18.59 4.36
N HIS A 101 3.76 -17.36 4.79
CA HIS A 101 4.00 -16.90 6.17
C HIS A 101 2.76 -16.37 6.89
N ILE A 102 1.66 -16.11 6.17
CA ILE A 102 0.39 -15.69 6.78
C ILE A 102 -0.62 -16.84 6.81
N ALA A 103 -1.72 -16.65 7.52
CA ALA A 103 -2.78 -17.64 7.66
C ALA A 103 -3.27 -18.18 6.29
N PRO A 104 -3.71 -19.46 6.20
CA PRO A 104 -4.20 -20.04 4.95
C PRO A 104 -5.34 -19.25 4.29
N THR A 105 -6.16 -18.56 5.08
CA THR A 105 -7.26 -17.70 4.63
C THR A 105 -6.98 -16.21 4.86
N GLY A 106 -5.70 -15.86 5.01
CA GLY A 106 -5.25 -14.50 5.29
C GLY A 106 -5.42 -13.55 4.11
N SER A 107 -5.13 -12.27 4.34
CA SER A 107 -5.31 -11.24 3.31
C SER A 107 -4.18 -10.23 3.19
N PHE A 108 -3.98 -9.75 1.96
CA PHE A 108 -3.08 -8.65 1.62
C PHE A 108 -3.88 -7.44 1.16
N THR A 109 -3.50 -6.25 1.63
CA THR A 109 -4.06 -4.98 1.18
C THR A 109 -2.94 -4.02 0.78
N LEU A 110 -2.82 -3.76 -0.51
CA LEU A 110 -1.82 -2.86 -1.10
C LEU A 110 -2.38 -1.45 -1.27
N VAL A 111 -1.51 -0.49 -1.57
CA VAL A 111 -1.87 0.87 -1.94
C VAL A 111 -1.40 1.21 -3.35
N SER A 112 -2.33 1.60 -4.21
CA SER A 112 -2.04 2.22 -5.50
C SER A 112 -2.27 3.73 -5.40
N GLY A 113 -3.26 4.28 -6.11
CA GLY A 113 -3.65 5.69 -6.09
C GLY A 113 -4.26 6.14 -7.41
N ILE A 114 -5.06 7.22 -7.35
CA ILE A 114 -5.88 7.73 -8.46
C ILE A 114 -5.08 7.97 -9.75
N LEU A 115 -3.77 8.20 -9.66
CA LEU A 115 -2.90 8.44 -10.81
C LEU A 115 -2.79 7.25 -11.78
N SER A 116 -3.23 6.03 -11.43
CA SER A 116 -3.38 4.97 -12.44
C SER A 116 -4.55 5.20 -13.40
N GLU A 117 -5.47 6.11 -13.07
CA GLU A 117 -6.70 6.39 -13.82
C GLU A 117 -6.76 7.87 -14.27
N GLU A 118 -6.45 8.79 -13.36
CA GLU A 118 -6.45 10.25 -13.59
C GLU A 118 -5.01 10.80 -13.45
N PRO A 119 -4.20 10.75 -14.53
CA PRO A 119 -2.82 11.19 -14.49
C PRO A 119 -2.72 12.73 -14.37
N ILE A 120 -1.66 13.18 -13.70
CA ILE A 120 -1.34 14.61 -13.54
C ILE A 120 0.01 14.95 -14.17
N ALA A 121 0.26 16.24 -14.41
CA ALA A 121 1.59 16.71 -14.73
C ALA A 121 2.60 16.26 -13.67
N SER A 122 3.79 15.85 -14.12
CA SER A 122 4.86 15.30 -13.27
C SER A 122 4.56 13.97 -12.55
N GLY A 123 3.42 13.33 -12.84
CA GLY A 123 2.97 12.10 -12.17
C GLY A 123 3.27 10.80 -12.92
N ALA A 124 4.06 10.82 -14.01
CA ALA A 124 4.21 9.67 -14.91
C ALA A 124 4.80 8.42 -14.22
N ALA A 125 5.87 8.58 -13.42
CA ALA A 125 6.46 7.48 -12.67
C ALA A 125 5.49 6.90 -11.62
N ALA A 126 4.77 7.76 -10.90
CA ALA A 126 3.74 7.35 -9.94
C ALA A 126 2.56 6.61 -10.60
N SER A 127 2.13 7.08 -11.77
CA SER A 127 1.05 6.47 -12.56
C SER A 127 1.43 5.05 -13.01
N ALA A 128 2.66 4.88 -13.51
CA ALA A 128 3.17 3.58 -13.97
C ALA A 128 3.18 2.54 -12.85
N VAL A 129 3.67 2.90 -11.66
CA VAL A 129 3.74 1.95 -10.53
C VAL A 129 2.37 1.68 -9.89
N ASN A 130 1.45 2.65 -9.89
CA ASN A 130 0.06 2.40 -9.47
C ASN A 130 -0.62 1.40 -10.40
N GLY A 131 -0.47 1.57 -11.71
CA GLY A 131 -0.97 0.61 -12.70
C GLY A 131 -0.36 -0.79 -12.53
N ALA A 132 0.93 -0.88 -12.22
CA ALA A 132 1.61 -2.14 -11.93
C ALA A 132 1.01 -2.84 -10.70
N VAL A 133 0.76 -2.11 -9.60
CA VAL A 133 0.10 -2.65 -8.40
C VAL A 133 -1.33 -3.12 -8.72
N ASP A 134 -2.10 -2.31 -9.43
CA ASP A 134 -3.49 -2.64 -9.80
C ASP A 134 -3.55 -3.93 -10.64
N ALA A 135 -2.64 -4.09 -11.61
CA ALA A 135 -2.54 -5.30 -12.43
C ALA A 135 -2.08 -6.51 -11.62
N PHE A 136 -1.05 -6.34 -10.78
CA PHE A 136 -0.54 -7.40 -9.91
C PHE A 136 -1.62 -7.97 -9.00
N VAL A 137 -2.42 -7.11 -8.35
CA VAL A 137 -3.51 -7.52 -7.46
C VAL A 137 -4.50 -8.44 -8.16
N ARG A 138 -4.88 -8.13 -9.41
CA ARG A 138 -5.83 -8.96 -10.18
C ARG A 138 -5.25 -10.33 -10.53
N ALA A 139 -3.98 -10.35 -10.95
CA ALA A 139 -3.29 -11.60 -11.30
C ALA A 139 -3.02 -12.47 -10.07
N ALA A 140 -2.43 -11.91 -9.02
CA ALA A 140 -2.09 -12.66 -7.81
C ALA A 140 -3.33 -13.25 -7.13
N ALA A 141 -4.47 -12.56 -7.18
CA ALA A 141 -5.72 -13.02 -6.56
C ALA A 141 -6.22 -14.39 -7.06
N ILE A 142 -5.92 -14.75 -8.32
CA ILE A 142 -6.33 -16.05 -8.87
C ILE A 142 -5.30 -17.16 -8.59
N GLU A 143 -4.09 -16.80 -8.16
CA GLU A 143 -3.00 -17.75 -7.86
C GLU A 143 -2.89 -18.10 -6.38
N ILE A 144 -3.30 -17.19 -5.48
CA ILE A 144 -3.07 -17.34 -4.03
C ILE A 144 -4.29 -17.84 -3.24
N ALA A 145 -5.40 -18.16 -3.91
CA ALA A 145 -6.59 -18.67 -3.24
C ALA A 145 -6.24 -19.90 -2.35
N PRO A 146 -6.76 -19.99 -1.11
CA PRO A 146 -7.86 -19.22 -0.53
C PRO A 146 -7.45 -17.90 0.17
N GLN A 147 -6.18 -17.50 0.11
CA GLN A 147 -5.76 -16.16 0.55
C GLN A 147 -6.33 -15.10 -0.40
N ARG A 148 -6.40 -13.86 0.08
CA ARG A 148 -6.96 -12.73 -0.67
C ARG A 148 -5.93 -11.63 -0.86
N VAL A 149 -6.05 -10.89 -1.95
CA VAL A 149 -5.24 -9.68 -2.18
C VAL A 149 -6.10 -8.62 -2.86
N ASN A 150 -6.05 -7.40 -2.36
CA ASN A 150 -6.70 -6.23 -2.94
C ASN A 150 -5.76 -5.02 -2.89
N ALA A 151 -6.10 -3.94 -3.61
CA ALA A 151 -5.49 -2.63 -3.49
C ALA A 151 -6.53 -1.58 -3.08
N VAL A 152 -6.07 -0.52 -2.42
CA VAL A 152 -6.82 0.71 -2.18
C VAL A 152 -6.21 1.81 -3.06
N SER A 153 -7.05 2.48 -3.85
CA SER A 153 -6.68 3.56 -4.76
C SER A 153 -7.32 4.89 -4.31
N PRO A 154 -6.64 5.65 -3.43
CA PRO A 154 -7.14 6.95 -2.99
C PRO A 154 -6.83 8.07 -4.01
N THR A 155 -7.69 9.10 -4.05
CA THR A 155 -7.28 10.45 -4.51
C THR A 155 -6.36 11.11 -3.48
N VAL A 156 -5.91 12.34 -3.76
CA VAL A 156 -5.19 13.18 -2.79
C VAL A 156 -6.02 13.27 -1.51
N VAL A 157 -5.40 12.98 -0.36
CA VAL A 157 -6.09 13.09 0.93
C VAL A 157 -6.00 14.50 1.48
N GLU A 158 -7.05 14.95 2.16
CA GLU A 158 -7.17 16.30 2.73
C GLU A 158 -5.93 16.69 3.57
N GLU A 159 -5.46 15.76 4.41
CA GLU A 159 -4.33 15.93 5.31
C GLU A 159 -2.99 16.09 4.56
N SER A 160 -2.96 15.77 3.28
CA SER A 160 -1.78 15.88 2.41
C SER A 160 -1.86 17.05 1.43
N LEU A 161 -2.97 17.80 1.41
CA LEU A 161 -3.14 18.99 0.56
C LEU A 161 -2.05 20.06 0.73
N PRO A 162 -1.53 20.35 1.94
CA PRO A 162 -0.44 21.34 2.06
C PRO A 162 0.82 20.97 1.27
N ALA A 163 1.10 19.67 1.11
CA ALA A 163 2.26 19.18 0.37
C ALA A 163 1.95 18.90 -1.11
N TYR A 164 0.75 18.39 -1.40
CA TYR A 164 0.42 17.86 -2.72
C TYR A 164 -0.63 18.67 -3.49
N GLY A 165 -1.40 19.54 -2.85
CA GLY A 165 -2.51 20.29 -3.46
C GLY A 165 -2.18 20.95 -4.82
N PRO A 166 -1.02 21.62 -4.99
CA PRO A 166 -0.64 22.22 -6.27
C PRO A 166 -0.53 21.23 -7.44
N PHE A 167 -0.29 19.95 -7.18
CA PHE A 167 -0.21 18.89 -8.20
C PHE A 167 -1.58 18.39 -8.68
N PHE A 168 -2.65 18.72 -7.93
CA PHE A 168 -4.00 18.17 -8.12
C PHE A 168 -5.06 19.28 -8.33
N PRO A 169 -4.88 20.21 -9.28
CA PRO A 169 -5.83 21.29 -9.49
C PRO A 169 -7.20 20.75 -9.94
N GLY A 170 -8.26 21.12 -9.23
CA GLY A 170 -9.64 20.73 -9.55
C GLY A 170 -10.04 19.31 -9.14
N MET A 171 -9.12 18.54 -8.54
CA MET A 171 -9.42 17.22 -7.99
C MET A 171 -10.00 17.36 -6.58
N GLU A 172 -11.13 16.72 -6.32
CA GLU A 172 -11.70 16.66 -4.97
C GLU A 172 -10.83 15.77 -4.07
N ALA A 173 -10.44 16.31 -2.92
CA ALA A 173 -9.71 15.55 -1.92
C ALA A 173 -10.67 14.73 -1.04
N VAL A 174 -10.16 13.67 -0.42
CA VAL A 174 -10.93 12.85 0.54
C VAL A 174 -10.27 12.85 1.91
N PRO A 175 -11.02 12.79 3.01
CA PRO A 175 -10.41 12.65 4.32
C PRO A 175 -9.71 11.28 4.42
N VAL A 176 -8.53 11.22 5.04
CA VAL A 176 -7.77 9.96 5.16
C VAL A 176 -8.56 8.86 5.88
N SER A 177 -9.50 9.26 6.75
CA SER A 177 -10.42 8.34 7.43
C SER A 177 -11.31 7.57 6.45
N ARG A 178 -11.79 8.21 5.37
CA ARG A 178 -12.54 7.55 4.29
C ARG A 178 -11.67 6.50 3.60
N VAL A 179 -10.40 6.80 3.34
CA VAL A 179 -9.45 5.82 2.78
C VAL A 179 -9.23 4.65 3.74
N ALA A 180 -9.09 4.91 5.04
CA ALA A 180 -8.92 3.85 6.04
C ALA A 180 -10.10 2.87 6.07
N THR A 181 -11.34 3.31 5.80
CA THR A 181 -12.49 2.39 5.69
C THR A 181 -12.35 1.38 4.55
N ALA A 182 -11.67 1.73 3.45
CA ALA A 182 -11.40 0.79 2.36
C ALA A 182 -10.38 -0.28 2.76
N TYR A 183 -9.42 0.05 3.62
CA TYR A 183 -8.52 -0.95 4.22
C TYR A 183 -9.27 -1.93 5.11
N VAL A 184 -10.17 -1.42 5.98
CA VAL A 184 -11.04 -2.27 6.81
C VAL A 184 -11.86 -3.21 5.93
N ARG A 185 -12.49 -2.69 4.87
CA ARG A 185 -13.24 -3.50 3.90
C ARG A 185 -12.39 -4.59 3.25
N SER A 186 -11.14 -4.29 2.90
CA SER A 186 -10.22 -5.27 2.32
C SER A 186 -9.85 -6.38 3.31
N VAL A 187 -9.50 -5.99 4.53
CA VAL A 187 -9.01 -6.90 5.57
C VAL A 187 -10.13 -7.81 6.07
N GLU A 188 -11.27 -7.25 6.46
CA GLU A 188 -12.39 -8.00 7.05
C GLU A 188 -13.37 -8.58 6.03
N GLY A 189 -13.41 -8.01 4.82
CA GLY A 189 -14.31 -8.46 3.76
C GLY A 189 -13.85 -9.78 3.11
N VAL A 190 -14.64 -10.25 2.15
CA VAL A 190 -14.40 -11.54 1.47
C VAL A 190 -13.93 -11.41 0.03
N GLN A 191 -13.84 -10.18 -0.49
CA GLN A 191 -13.46 -9.92 -1.87
C GLN A 191 -11.94 -10.07 -2.06
N THR A 192 -11.54 -10.48 -3.27
CA THR A 192 -10.15 -10.59 -3.74
C THR A 192 -10.05 -10.05 -5.17
N GLY A 193 -8.85 -9.61 -5.59
CA GLY A 193 -8.57 -9.07 -6.91
C GLY A 193 -9.21 -7.71 -7.17
N ARG A 194 -9.59 -6.96 -6.12
CA ARG A 194 -10.25 -5.66 -6.25
C ARG A 194 -9.26 -4.51 -6.08
N VAL A 195 -9.51 -3.44 -6.82
CA VAL A 195 -8.96 -2.10 -6.56
C VAL A 195 -10.11 -1.26 -6.00
N TYR A 196 -10.04 -0.93 -4.71
CA TYR A 196 -11.05 -0.09 -4.05
C TYR A 196 -10.74 1.38 -4.30
N ARG A 197 -11.52 1.99 -5.18
CA ARG A 197 -11.45 3.43 -5.48
C ARG A 197 -12.01 4.25 -4.34
N VAL A 198 -11.24 5.26 -3.91
CA VAL A 198 -11.66 6.24 -2.90
C VAL A 198 -11.39 7.64 -3.45
N HIS A 199 -12.30 8.07 -4.32
CA HIS A 199 -12.38 9.38 -4.95
C HIS A 199 -13.84 9.68 -5.29
#